data_AF-A0A955Q4G8-F1
#
_entry.id   AF-A0A955Q4G8-F1
#
_cell.length_a   1.000
_cell.length_b   1.000
_cell.length_c   1.000
_cell.angle_alpha   90.00
_cell.angle_beta   90.00
_cell.angle_gamma   90.00
#
_symmetry.space_group_name_H-M   'P 1'
#
loop_
_entity.id
_entity.type
_entity.pdbx_description
1 polymer ?
#
loop_
_entity_poly.entity_id
_entity_poly.type
_entity_poly.pdbx_seq_one_letter_code
_entity_poly.pdbx_strand_id
1 'polypeptide(L)' 'MSKKTSKTTPRYRDAGTGHLLSEAQAKKLPKNQVVQERLPKPGHGVK' A
#
# COMPACT_ATOMS: atom_id res chain seq x y z
N MET A 1 24.71 -5.69 -8.94
CA MET A 1 23.79 -5.81 -7.79
C MET A 1 22.35 -5.68 -8.27
N SER A 2 21.69 -6.81 -8.56
CA SER A 2 20.28 -6.80 -9.00
C SER A 2 19.40 -6.48 -7.80
N LYS A 3 18.88 -5.24 -7.73
CA LYS A 3 17.83 -4.87 -6.78
C LYS A 3 16.61 -5.71 -7.13
N LYS A 4 16.44 -6.88 -6.48
CA LYS A 4 15.20 -7.65 -6.52
C LYS A 4 14.11 -6.71 -6.03
N THR A 5 13.41 -6.06 -6.94
CA THR A 5 12.26 -5.23 -6.64
C THR A 5 11.18 -6.16 -6.14
N SER A 6 11.13 -6.38 -4.83
CA SER A 6 10.00 -6.98 -4.15
C SER A 6 8.78 -6.19 -4.60
N LYS A 7 8.03 -6.74 -5.56
CA LYS A 7 6.88 -6.06 -6.16
C LYS A 7 5.81 -6.02 -5.08
N THR A 8 5.85 -5.05 -4.20
CA THR A 8 4.81 -4.84 -3.18
C THR A 8 3.63 -4.12 -3.80
N THR A 9 2.41 -4.53 -3.50
CA THR A 9 1.20 -3.76 -3.82
C THR A 9 0.95 -2.72 -2.72
N PRO A 10 0.78 -1.43 -3.09
CA PRO A 10 0.36 -0.43 -2.13
C PRO A 10 -1.10 -0.68 -1.74
N ARG A 11 -1.39 -0.57 -0.45
CA ARG A 11 -2.73 -0.61 0.13
C ARG A 11 -2.93 0.64 0.95
N TYR A 12 -3.98 1.39 0.66
CA TYR A 12 -4.28 2.64 1.34
C TYR A 12 -5.44 2.40 2.29
N ARG A 13 -5.32 2.88 3.52
CA ARG A 13 -6.40 2.89 4.51
C ARG A 13 -6.58 4.29 5.05
N ASP A 14 -7.81 4.65 5.35
CA ASP A 14 -8.10 5.86 6.11
C ASP A 14 -7.57 5.70 7.55
N ALA A 15 -6.89 6.72 8.07
CA ALA A 15 -6.24 6.67 9.38
C ALA A 15 -7.25 6.80 10.53
N GLY A 16 -8.42 7.42 10.30
CA GLY A 16 -9.44 7.59 11.33
C GLY A 16 -10.38 6.39 11.46
N THR A 17 -10.68 5.73 10.33
CA THR A 17 -11.70 4.67 10.26
C THR A 17 -11.12 3.29 9.93
N GLY A 18 -9.89 3.22 9.42
CA GLY A 18 -9.26 1.98 8.99
C GLY A 18 -9.84 1.41 7.67
N HIS A 19 -10.82 2.08 7.05
CA HIS A 19 -11.41 1.63 5.79
C HIS A 19 -10.39 1.63 4.66
N LEU A 20 -10.44 0.60 3.83
CA LEU A 20 -9.63 0.52 2.61
C LEU A 20 -10.08 1.59 1.63
N LEU A 21 -9.11 2.37 1.17
CA LEU A 21 -9.29 3.41 0.17
C LEU A 21 -8.72 2.96 -1.17
N SER A 22 -9.37 3.39 -2.25
CA SER A 22 -8.76 3.32 -3.57
C SER A 22 -7.58 4.30 -3.65
N GLU A 23 -6.63 4.06 -4.56
CA GLU A 23 -5.48 4.97 -4.76
C GLU A 23 -5.93 6.40 -5.13
N ALA A 24 -7.02 6.53 -5.90
CA ALA A 24 -7.58 7.82 -6.28
C ALA A 24 -8.16 8.58 -5.08
N GLN A 25 -8.81 7.88 -4.14
CA GLN A 25 -9.30 8.48 -2.89
C GLN A 25 -8.14 8.85 -1.97
N ALA A 26 -7.18 7.95 -1.81
CA ALA A 26 -5.99 8.16 -0.99
C ALA A 26 -5.18 9.39 -1.43
N LYS A 27 -5.05 9.64 -2.75
CA LYS A 27 -4.35 10.83 -3.28
C LYS A 27 -5.10 12.14 -3.05
N LYS A 28 -6.42 12.11 -2.87
CA LYS A 28 -7.24 13.30 -2.60
C LYS A 28 -7.23 13.70 -1.13
N LEU A 29 -6.88 12.78 -0.23
CA LEU A 29 -6.85 13.03 1.20
C LEU A 29 -5.47 13.56 1.65
N PRO A 30 -5.43 14.31 2.76
CA PRO A 30 -4.19 14.69 3.39
C PRO A 30 -3.38 13.44 3.77
N LYS A 31 -2.05 13.47 3.59
CA LYS A 31 -1.17 12.31 3.90
C LYS A 31 -1.31 11.80 5.33
N ASN A 32 -1.65 12.67 6.28
CA ASN A 32 -1.83 12.30 7.69
C ASN A 32 -3.16 11.55 7.96
N GLN A 33 -4.10 11.60 7.02
CA GLN A 33 -5.35 10.86 7.08
C GLN A 33 -5.29 9.53 6.32
N VAL A 34 -4.16 9.20 5.69
CA VAL A 34 -4.03 7.98 4.88
C VAL A 34 -2.83 7.18 5.34
N VAL A 35 -3.09 5.96 5.80
CA VAL A 35 -2.07 4.94 6.05
C VAL A 35 -1.78 4.20 4.75
N GLN A 36 -0.55 4.30 4.25
CA GLN A 36 -0.08 3.53 3.10
C GLN A 36 0.75 2.35 3.55
N GLU A 37 0.22 1.13 3.40
CA GLU A 37 0.91 -0.11 3.66
C GLU A 37 1.39 -0.73 2.34
N ARG A 38 2.51 -1.46 2.37
CA ARG A 38 3.07 -2.17 1.20
C ARG A 38 3.04 -3.67 1.47
N LEU A 39 2.10 -4.36 0.86
CA LEU A 39 1.99 -5.81 1.00
C LEU A 39 2.82 -6.51 -0.09
N PRO A 40 3.53 -7.59 0.24
CA PRO A 40 4.19 -8.41 -0.77
C PRO A 40 3.15 -8.98 -1.73
N LYS A 41 3.43 -8.97 -3.04
CA LYS A 41 2.54 -9.61 -4.01
C LYS A 41 2.48 -11.12 -3.74
N PRO A 42 1.27 -11.72 -3.69
CA PRO A 42 1.15 -13.17 -3.62
C PRO A 42 1.86 -13.80 -4.84
N GLY A 43 2.72 -14.79 -4.58
CA GLY A 43 3.60 -15.42 -5.59
C GLY A 43 5.01 -14.83 -5.72
N HIS A 44 5.34 -13.77 -4.98
CA HIS A 44 6.71 -13.26 -4.83
C HIS A 44 7.08 -13.24 -3.35
N GLY A 45 7.32 -14.43 -2.77
CA GLY A 45 7.67 -14.50 -1.34
C GLY A 45 7.72 -15.89 -0.71
N VAL A 46 7.53 -16.98 -1.44
CA VAL A 46 7.75 -18.32 -0.89
C VAL A 46 8.53 -19.13 -1.92
N LYS A 47 9.79 -19.43 -1.59
CA LYS A 47 10.55 -20.53 -2.17
C LYS A 47 10.92 -21.44 -1.01
#